data_AF-A0A484UYI3-F1
#
_entry.id   AF-A0A484UYI3-F1
#
_cell.length_a   1.000
_cell.length_b   1.000
_cell.length_c   1.000
_cell.angle_alpha   90.00
_cell.angle_beta   90.00
_cell.angle_gamma   90.00
#
_symmetry.space_group_name_H-M   'P 1'
#
loop_
_entity.id
_entity.type
_entity.pdbx_description
1 polymer ?
#
loop_
_entity_poly.entity_id
_entity_poly.type
_entity_poly.pdbx_seq_one_letter_code
_entity_poly.pdbx_strand_id
1 'polypeptide(L)'
;MGWRSLMWIVWPSFMAAAATTAVVFALVDPLDIVVFGYVPVSRQAGYSAGFFLFWGMATFSSALSLFLSRGKLADEDDDGDC
;
A
#
# COMPACT_ATOMS: atom_id res chain seq x y z
N MET A 1 8.90 13.47 -10.29
CA MET A 1 7.91 13.47 -9.21
C MET A 1 8.43 14.38 -8.11
N GLY A 2 7.76 15.48 -7.79
CA GLY A 2 8.16 16.31 -6.66
C GLY A 2 7.83 15.61 -5.34
N TRP A 3 8.65 15.82 -4.31
CA TRP A 3 8.47 15.27 -2.95
C TRP A 3 7.05 15.47 -2.39
N ARG A 4 6.37 16.53 -2.84
CA ARG A 4 4.98 16.86 -2.48
C ARG A 4 3.96 15.83 -2.97
N SER A 5 4.07 15.30 -4.18
CA SER A 5 3.11 14.30 -4.69
C SER A 5 3.24 12.96 -3.97
N LEU A 6 4.44 12.61 -3.51
CA LEU A 6 4.65 11.41 -2.70
C LEU A 6 3.89 11.49 -1.37
N MET A 7 3.90 12.64 -0.70
CA MET A 7 3.14 12.83 0.55
C MET A 7 1.64 12.67 0.34
N TRP A 8 1.11 13.09 -0.81
CA TRP A 8 -0.31 12.93 -1.17
C TRP A 8 -0.73 11.49 -1.44
N ILE A 9 0.23 10.60 -1.73
CA ILE A 9 -0.03 9.16 -1.93
C ILE A 9 0.14 8.41 -0.61
N VAL A 10 1.25 8.68 0.08
CA VAL A 10 1.67 7.98 1.29
C VAL A 10 0.69 8.21 2.44
N TRP A 11 0.12 9.42 2.53
CA TRP A 11 -0.81 9.76 3.61
C TRP A 11 -2.16 9.01 3.54
N PRO A 12 -2.92 9.08 2.42
CA PRO A 12 -4.15 8.29 2.30
C PRO A 12 -3.90 6.78 2.25
N SER A 13 -2.77 6.32 1.69
CA SER A 13 -2.43 4.88 1.71
C SER A 13 -2.18 4.38 3.13
N PHE A 14 -1.58 5.20 4.00
CA PHE A 14 -1.40 4.89 5.43
C PHE A 14 -2.73 4.73 6.16
N MET A 15 -3.70 5.62 5.92
CA MET A 15 -5.04 5.53 6.51
C MET A 15 -5.80 4.29 6.01
N ALA A 16 -5.77 4.01 4.70
CA ALA A 16 -6.40 2.82 4.12
C ALA A 16 -5.78 1.53 4.67
N ALA A 17 -4.46 1.48 4.82
CA ALA A 17 -3.76 0.35 5.41
C ALA A 17 -4.10 0.17 6.89
N ALA A 18 -4.16 1.24 7.67
CA ALA A 18 -4.56 1.19 9.07
C ALA A 18 -5.97 0.60 9.22
N ALA A 19 -6.94 1.06 8.42
CA ALA A 19 -8.30 0.53 8.43
C ALA A 19 -8.35 -0.95 8.04
N THR A 20 -7.67 -1.33 6.95
CA THR A 20 -7.64 -2.72 6.46
C THR A 20 -7.00 -3.65 7.49
N THR A 21 -5.89 -3.22 8.08
CA THR A 21 -5.15 -3.98 9.09
C THR A 21 -5.98 -4.17 10.35
N ALA A 22 -6.69 -3.12 10.79
CA ALA A 22 -7.62 -3.21 11.92
C ALA A 22 -8.76 -4.20 11.65
N VAL A 23 -9.34 -4.20 10.45
CA VAL A 23 -10.40 -5.14 10.07
C VAL A 23 -9.87 -6.58 10.00
N VAL A 24 -8.74 -6.80 9.32
CA VAL A 24 -8.16 -8.13 9.15
C VAL A 24 -7.78 -8.72 10.50
N PHE A 25 -7.14 -7.96 11.38
CA PHE A 25 -6.76 -8.47 12.70
C PHE A 25 -7.89 -8.49 13.74
N ALA A 26 -8.99 -7.78 13.51
CA ALA A 26 -10.21 -7.99 14.27
C ALA A 26 -10.87 -9.34 13.93
N LEU A 27 -10.66 -9.85 12.71
CA LEU A 27 -11.23 -11.10 12.21
C LEU A 27 -10.27 -12.29 12.32
N VAL A 28 -8.96 -12.05 12.25
CA VAL A 28 -7.89 -13.05 12.25
C VAL A 28 -6.99 -12.82 13.45
N ASP A 29 -7.00 -13.75 14.41
CA ASP A 29 -6.11 -13.69 15.57
C ASP A 29 -4.67 -14.03 15.13
N PRO A 30 -3.69 -13.11 15.27
CA PRO A 30 -2.32 -13.38 14.85
C PRO A 30 -1.61 -14.44 15.70
N LEU A 31 -2.17 -14.87 16.84
CA LEU A 31 -1.63 -16.00 17.61
C LEU A 31 -1.82 -17.35 16.92
N ASP A 32 -2.81 -17.46 16.02
CA ASP A 32 -3.10 -18.71 15.30
C ASP A 32 -2.18 -18.88 14.08
N ILE A 33 -1.42 -17.83 13.73
CA ILE A 33 -0.48 -17.84 12.61
C ILE A 33 0.83 -18.48 13.07
N VAL A 34 0.88 -19.81 13.05
CA VAL A 34 2.12 -20.58 13.20
C VAL A 34 2.92 -20.46 11.91
N VAL A 35 3.73 -19.40 11.78
CA VAL A 35 4.61 -19.22 10.62
C VAL A 35 5.67 -20.32 10.65
N PHE A 36 5.69 -21.16 9.61
CA PHE A 36 6.69 -22.23 9.42
C PHE A 36 6.74 -23.31 10.53
N GLY A 37 5.63 -23.55 11.24
CA GLY A 37 5.50 -24.68 12.18
C GLY A 37 6.34 -24.61 13.46
N TYR A 38 7.31 -23.68 13.58
CA TYR A 38 8.25 -23.63 14.70
C TYR A 38 8.75 -22.23 15.08
N VAL A 39 8.41 -21.17 14.32
CA VAL A 39 8.84 -19.81 14.64
C VAL A 39 7.69 -19.11 15.38
N PRO A 40 7.75 -18.96 16.72
CA PRO A 40 6.76 -18.19 17.45
C PRO A 40 6.89 -16.72 17.03
N VAL A 41 6.02 -16.29 16.13
CA VAL A 41 5.90 -14.87 15.80
C VAL A 41 5.31 -14.16 17.01
N SER A 42 6.04 -13.19 17.55
CA SER A 42 5.51 -12.29 18.58
C SER A 42 4.24 -11.62 18.06
N ARG A 43 3.21 -11.49 18.92
CA ARG A 43 1.99 -10.72 18.63
C ARG A 43 2.30 -9.39 17.93
N GLN A 44 3.26 -8.65 18.48
CA GLN A 44 3.64 -7.34 17.95
C GLN A 44 4.25 -7.42 16.54
N ALA A 45 5.02 -8.48 16.26
CA ALA A 45 5.61 -8.70 14.94
C ALA A 45 4.53 -9.04 13.90
N GLY A 46 3.54 -9.85 14.26
CA GLY A 46 2.39 -10.14 13.38
C GLY A 46 1.60 -8.88 13.03
N TYR A 47 1.25 -8.08 14.04
CA TYR A 47 0.50 -6.84 13.84
C TYR A 47 1.24 -5.82 12.97
N SER A 48 2.52 -5.58 13.26
CA SER A 48 3.32 -4.61 12.50
C SER A 48 3.63 -5.10 11.08
N ALA A 49 3.94 -6.38 10.89
CA ALA A 49 4.18 -6.93 9.57
C ALA A 49 2.94 -6.84 8.66
N GLY A 50 1.74 -7.15 9.17
CA GLY A 50 0.50 -6.98 8.42
C GLY A 50 0.27 -5.53 8.03
N PHE A 51 0.50 -4.60 8.96
CA PHE A 51 0.40 -3.16 8.68
C PHE A 51 1.31 -2.73 7.53
N PHE A 52 2.60 -3.10 7.58
CA PHE A 52 3.55 -2.74 6.52
C PHE A 52 3.22 -3.41 5.18
N LEU A 53 2.73 -4.65 5.19
CA LEU A 53 2.28 -5.34 3.97
C LEU A 53 1.13 -4.58 3.31
N PHE A 54 0.06 -4.29 4.05
CA PHE A 54 -1.10 -3.58 3.51
C PHE A 54 -0.75 -2.15 3.09
N TRP A 55 0.09 -1.46 3.86
CA TRP A 55 0.56 -0.12 3.51
C TRP A 55 1.44 -0.10 2.26
N GLY A 56 2.35 -1.06 2.12
CA GLY A 56 3.16 -1.23 0.92
C GLY A 56 2.29 -1.51 -0.31
N MET A 57 1.29 -2.38 -0.19
CA MET A 57 0.38 -2.73 -1.28
C MET A 57 -0.49 -1.54 -1.72
N ALA A 58 -1.04 -0.77 -0.77
CA ALA A 58 -1.82 0.43 -1.05
C ALA A 58 -0.98 1.54 -1.70
N THR A 59 0.25 1.71 -1.21
CA THR A 59 1.22 2.67 -1.79
C THR A 59 1.63 2.25 -3.20
N PHE A 60 1.89 0.95 -3.42
CA PHE A 60 2.23 0.40 -4.74
C PHE A 60 1.08 0.57 -5.74
N SER A 61 -0.16 0.25 -5.35
CA SER A 61 -1.36 0.42 -6.19
C SER A 61 -1.55 1.88 -6.62
N SER A 62 -1.37 2.82 -5.69
CA SER A 62 -1.49 4.25 -5.97
C SER A 62 -0.34 4.77 -6.84
N ALA A 63 0.89 4.32 -6.58
CA ALA A 63 2.06 4.65 -7.39
C ALA A 63 1.91 4.14 -8.83
N LEU A 64 1.41 2.91 -9.00
CA LEU A 64 1.15 2.31 -10.30
C LEU A 64 0.07 3.08 -11.06
N SER A 65 -1.01 3.46 -10.38
CA SER A 65 -2.09 4.29 -10.96
C SER A 65 -1.57 5.62 -11.49
N LEU A 66 -0.68 6.27 -10.74
CA LEU A 66 -0.03 7.53 -11.16
C LEU A 66 1.02 7.34 -12.26
N PHE A 67 1.70 6.19 -12.28
CA PHE A 67 2.63 5.85 -13.36
C PHE A 67 1.89 5.68 -14.69
N LEU A 68 0.78 4.96 -14.68
CA LEU A 68 -0.11 4.79 -15.83
C LEU A 68 -0.74 6.13 -16.28
N SER A 69 -1.22 6.95 -15.35
CA SER A 69 -1.83 8.24 -15.69
C SER A 69 -0.82 9.23 -16.29
N ARG A 70 0.46 9.16 -15.90
CA ARG A 70 1.54 9.93 -16.55
C ARG A 70 1.85 9.45 -17.96
N GLY A 71 1.74 8.14 -18.22
CA GLY A 71 1.87 7.60 -19.58
C GLY A 71 0.81 8.18 -20.52
N LYS A 72 -0.42 8.36 -20.02
CA LYS A 72 -1.51 8.94 -20.80
C LYS A 72 -1.32 10.44 -21.11
N LEU A 73 -0.78 11.20 -20.16
CA LEU A 73 -0.55 12.64 -20.35
C LEU A 73 0.57 12.96 -21.36
N ALA A 74 1.50 12.03 -21.61
CA ALA A 74 2.60 12.21 -22.56
C ALA A 74 2.20 11.90 -24.02
N ASP A 75 1.05 11.23 -24.22
CA ASP A 75 0.48 10.89 -25.54
C ASP A 75 -0.53 11.97 -26.00
N GLU A 76 -1.08 12.75 -25.05
CA GLU A 76 -2.03 13.85 -25.31
C GLU A 76 -1.34 15.23 -25.57
N ASP A 77 0.00 15.26 -25.68
CA ASP A 77 0.81 16.44 -26.03
C ASP A 77 1.35 16.38 -27.48
N ASP A 78 0.85 15.45 -28.33
CA ASP A 78 1.01 15.52 -29.78
C ASP A 78 -0.19 16.29 -30.35
N ASP A 79 -0.09 17.62 -30.39
CA ASP A 79 -0.95 18.42 -31.24
C ASP A 79 -0.58 18.21 -32.71
N GLY A 80 -1.04 17.09 -33.25
CA GLY A 80 -1.25 16.95 -34.68
C GLY A 80 -2.41 17.83 -35.11
N ASP A 81 -2.17 19.12 -35.37
CA ASP A 81 -2.93 19.89 -36.38
C ASP A 81 -2.16 21.17 -36.83
N CYS A 82 -1.66 21.09 -38.07
CA CYS A 82 -1.36 22.13 -39.07
C CYS A 82 -0.62 23.45 -38.72
#